data_AF-A0A8J2LHJ7-F1
#
_entry.id   AF-A0A8J2LHJ7-F1
#
_cell.length_a   1.000
_cell.length_b   1.000
_cell.length_c   1.000
_cell.angle_alpha   90.00
_cell.angle_beta   90.00
_cell.angle_gamma   90.00
#
_symmetry.space_group_name_H-M   'P 1'
#
loop_
_entity.id
_entity.type
_entity.pdbx_description
1 polymer ?
#
loop_
_entity_poly.entity_id
_entity_poly.type
_entity_poly.pdbx_seq_one_letter_code
_entity_poly.pdbx_strand_id
1 'polypeptide(L)'
;EDHLFKMAPPAQQATALFTLVPPCPGQQPDPQVLQLKDVDLNIQANGEKHQTSLYSVMSQKQDRTQQQLVVRRGQEFTLDLEFDRAYVKGNDSVKLIFGLQLQSLACEKKPKKSHVSFDPSIVPVPVNDEKPTDNPNGWLAYIVSVNGTKITVNVKPPSKSPVGKWNLQVELATQKNPASVKYALSRPLYIIFNPWCPEDDTYYSDKPEHLNEYVLGTTGMVYNGYEGETPLGKNWNYGQFAPDVLDCAIHLMGHFCKNEMQFSVPERGDVVKVVRRLTSVINSDAEEDDGVLLGRWSNEAGAYDDGKRPSFWNGSKEILQQYYRAKQSNPNKNAAVRYGQCWVFASVLTSVCRALGIPSRPVTNFQSGHEKKTRGYSFAIDKYYDAVTKKKVHAKDGDDGYDSIWDFHVWCEAWMKRADVGEIYNGWQVIDATAQETSEDEVVDAKTHKVTKVQVYTMGPAPVAACRRGDVDVKYDVDFLFGEVNSDVIRWYTVGE
;
A
#
# COMPACT_ATOMS: atom_id res chain seq x y z
N GLU A 1 52.06 -30.97 30.77
CA GLU A 1 51.29 -30.57 31.96
C GLU A 1 50.79 -29.14 31.84
N ASP A 2 49.60 -28.83 31.39
CA ASP A 2 48.64 -29.55 30.57
C ASP A 2 47.50 -28.58 30.26
N HIS A 3 47.11 -28.59 28.98
CA HIS A 3 45.74 -28.61 28.49
C HIS A 3 44.70 -27.50 28.81
N LEU A 4 44.22 -26.92 27.69
CA LEU A 4 42.81 -26.82 27.25
C LEU A 4 41.88 -25.85 28.04
N PHE A 5 41.12 -24.92 27.45
CA PHE A 5 40.36 -24.95 26.19
C PHE A 5 40.26 -23.53 25.60
N LYS A 6 40.72 -23.35 24.35
CA LYS A 6 40.14 -22.35 23.46
C LYS A 6 38.79 -22.89 23.01
N MET A 7 37.69 -22.38 23.57
CA MET A 7 36.39 -22.57 22.94
C MET A 7 36.40 -21.77 21.63
N ALA A 8 36.47 -22.49 20.52
CA ALA A 8 36.04 -21.95 19.25
C ALA A 8 34.61 -21.40 19.43
N PRO A 9 34.27 -20.24 18.86
CA PRO A 9 32.89 -19.82 18.82
C PRO A 9 32.10 -20.95 18.16
N PRO A 10 30.91 -21.32 18.69
CA PRO A 10 30.09 -22.33 18.04
C PRO A 10 29.94 -21.89 16.59
N ALA A 11 30.24 -22.80 15.66
CA ALA A 11 29.94 -22.61 14.25
C ALA A 11 28.51 -22.06 14.20
N GLN A 12 28.35 -20.84 13.65
CA GLN A 12 27.04 -20.33 13.31
C GLN A 12 26.39 -21.42 12.46
N GLN A 13 25.49 -22.20 13.06
CA GLN A 13 24.58 -23.03 12.31
C GLN A 13 23.86 -22.03 11.40
N ALA A 14 24.20 -22.06 10.12
CA ALA A 14 23.50 -21.31 9.10
C ALA A 14 22.01 -21.58 9.33
N THR A 15 21.31 -20.58 9.84
CA THR A 15 19.92 -20.73 10.21
C THR A 15 19.18 -20.98 8.91
N ALA A 16 18.68 -22.19 8.72
CA ALA A 16 18.13 -22.60 7.44
C ALA A 16 17.06 -21.60 6.98
N LEU A 17 17.08 -21.24 5.69
CA LEU A 17 16.11 -20.32 5.08
C LEU A 17 14.68 -20.87 5.05
N PHE A 18 14.48 -22.10 5.51
CA PHE A 18 13.22 -22.79 5.54
C PHE A 18 13.13 -23.74 6.73
N THR A 19 11.90 -24.09 7.09
CA THR A 19 11.58 -25.12 8.08
C THR A 19 10.80 -26.25 7.41
N LEU A 20 11.11 -27.49 7.77
CA LEU A 20 10.32 -28.65 7.35
C LEU A 20 8.93 -28.55 7.98
N VAL A 21 7.89 -28.61 7.16
CA VAL A 21 6.51 -28.66 7.65
C VAL A 21 6.21 -30.11 8.05
N PRO A 22 5.78 -30.37 9.31
CA PRO A 22 5.50 -31.73 9.76
C PRO A 22 4.47 -32.42 8.85
N PRO A 23 4.70 -33.68 8.45
CA PRO A 23 3.71 -34.43 7.69
C PRO A 23 2.44 -34.65 8.54
N CYS A 24 1.29 -34.87 7.87
CA CYS A 24 0.08 -35.27 8.58
C CYS A 24 0.32 -36.56 9.38
N PRO A 25 -0.26 -36.71 10.58
CA PRO A 25 -0.09 -37.91 11.40
C PRO A 25 -0.44 -39.17 10.60
N GLY A 26 0.52 -40.11 10.49
CA GLY A 26 0.34 -41.37 9.76
C GLY A 26 0.89 -41.41 8.33
N GLN A 27 1.44 -40.31 7.80
CA GLN A 27 2.17 -40.31 6.52
C GLN A 27 3.68 -40.19 6.78
N GLN A 28 4.43 -41.25 6.50
CA GLN A 28 5.88 -41.14 6.34
C GLN A 28 6.18 -40.72 4.90
N PRO A 29 7.05 -39.72 4.67
CA PRO A 29 7.41 -39.35 3.32
C PRO A 29 8.16 -40.48 2.64
N ASP A 30 7.87 -40.68 1.37
CA ASP A 30 8.57 -41.64 0.54
C ASP A 30 10.06 -41.27 0.46
N PRO A 31 10.99 -42.17 0.81
CA PRO A 31 12.42 -41.87 0.77
C PRO A 31 12.91 -41.52 -0.65
N GLN A 32 12.11 -41.75 -1.70
CA GLN A 32 12.42 -41.36 -3.08
C GLN A 32 12.05 -39.90 -3.41
N VAL A 33 11.27 -39.20 -2.57
CA VAL A 33 10.90 -37.79 -2.78
C VAL A 33 12.12 -36.89 -2.56
N LEU A 34 12.32 -35.93 -3.47
CA LEU A 34 13.36 -34.89 -3.34
C LEU A 34 13.33 -34.24 -1.96
N GLN A 35 14.52 -34.05 -1.37
CA GLN A 35 14.68 -33.31 -0.14
C GLN A 35 15.29 -31.95 -0.44
N LEU A 36 14.63 -30.87 -0.01
CA LEU A 36 15.14 -29.51 -0.19
C LEU A 36 16.34 -29.27 0.74
N LYS A 37 17.43 -28.74 0.17
CA LYS A 37 18.69 -28.43 0.86
C LYS A 37 18.94 -26.94 0.99
N ASP A 38 18.68 -26.16 -0.07
CA ASP A 38 18.76 -24.71 -0.04
C ASP A 38 17.72 -24.08 -0.98
N VAL A 39 17.40 -22.81 -0.70
CA VAL A 39 16.60 -21.95 -1.57
C VAL A 39 17.33 -20.63 -1.73
N ASP A 40 17.67 -20.27 -2.96
CA ASP A 40 18.15 -18.92 -3.30
C ASP A 40 17.02 -18.13 -3.96
N LEU A 41 16.66 -16.99 -3.33
CA LEU A 41 15.65 -16.07 -3.85
C LEU A 41 16.22 -15.12 -4.91
N ASN A 42 17.52 -15.24 -5.26
CA ASN A 42 18.23 -14.40 -6.23
C ASN A 42 17.98 -12.90 -6.00
N ILE A 43 18.01 -12.48 -4.74
CA ILE A 43 17.49 -11.18 -4.27
C ILE A 43 18.08 -10.00 -5.05
N GLN A 44 19.39 -10.01 -5.32
CA GLN A 44 20.05 -8.91 -6.03
C GLN A 44 19.61 -8.84 -7.50
N ALA A 45 19.72 -9.95 -8.22
CA ALA A 45 19.37 -10.01 -9.65
C ALA A 45 17.87 -9.72 -9.87
N ASN A 46 17.00 -10.24 -9.00
CA ASN A 46 15.58 -9.92 -9.04
C ASN A 46 15.35 -8.45 -8.66
N GLY A 47 16.04 -7.93 -7.64
CA GLY A 47 15.92 -6.54 -7.21
C GLY A 47 16.24 -5.53 -8.31
N GLU A 48 17.29 -5.79 -9.09
CA GLU A 48 17.69 -4.95 -10.23
C GLU A 48 16.64 -5.00 -11.34
N LYS A 49 16.21 -6.20 -11.73
CA LYS A 49 15.18 -6.39 -12.78
C LYS A 49 13.84 -5.77 -12.39
N HIS A 50 13.47 -5.83 -11.12
CA HIS A 50 12.18 -5.33 -10.62
C HIS A 50 12.24 -3.88 -10.13
N GLN A 51 13.38 -3.19 -10.17
CA GLN A 51 13.52 -1.83 -9.60
C GLN A 51 13.11 -1.79 -8.11
N THR A 52 13.61 -2.76 -7.32
CA THR A 52 13.31 -2.94 -5.89
C THR A 52 14.57 -3.10 -5.02
N SER A 53 15.78 -2.98 -5.59
CA SER A 53 17.03 -3.08 -4.81
C SER A 53 17.18 -2.05 -3.69
N LEU A 54 16.44 -0.93 -3.74
CA LEU A 54 16.53 0.14 -2.75
C LEU A 54 15.83 -0.17 -1.43
N TYR A 55 14.85 -1.08 -1.41
CA TYR A 55 14.12 -1.41 -0.18
C TYR A 55 15.08 -1.97 0.87
N SER A 56 15.00 -1.48 2.11
CA SER A 56 15.91 -1.90 3.17
C SER A 56 15.89 -3.41 3.45
N VAL A 57 14.74 -4.06 3.23
CA VAL A 57 14.56 -5.52 3.40
C VAL A 57 15.31 -6.34 2.34
N MET A 58 15.77 -5.71 1.25
CA MET A 58 16.59 -6.31 0.19
C MET A 58 18.09 -6.12 0.42
N SER A 59 18.48 -5.33 1.43
CA SER A 59 19.85 -4.82 1.59
C SER A 59 20.86 -5.93 1.85
N GLN A 60 21.98 -5.91 1.11
CA GLN A 60 23.13 -6.80 1.32
C GLN A 60 23.86 -6.56 2.66
N LYS A 61 23.55 -5.46 3.36
CA LYS A 61 24.09 -5.20 4.70
C LYS A 61 23.46 -6.10 5.76
N GLN A 62 22.36 -6.78 5.44
CA GLN A 62 21.72 -7.76 6.29
C GLN A 62 22.27 -9.17 6.00
N ASP A 63 22.25 -10.05 6.99
CA ASP A 63 22.50 -11.48 6.78
C ASP A 63 21.47 -12.04 5.76
N ARG A 64 21.88 -13.00 4.93
CA ARG A 64 21.02 -13.68 3.93
C ARG A 64 19.72 -14.20 4.55
N THR A 65 19.77 -14.63 5.82
CA THR A 65 18.61 -15.12 6.58
C THR A 65 17.59 -14.03 6.96
N GLN A 66 18.00 -12.76 6.90
CA GLN A 66 17.18 -11.60 7.25
C GLN A 66 16.66 -10.86 6.01
N GLN A 67 17.25 -11.11 4.84
CA GLN A 67 16.80 -10.50 3.60
C GLN A 67 15.44 -11.06 3.17
N GLN A 68 14.64 -10.22 2.53
CA GLN A 68 13.33 -10.58 2.00
C GLN A 68 13.20 -10.04 0.58
N LEU A 69 12.79 -10.91 -0.33
CA LEU A 69 12.59 -10.56 -1.73
C LEU A 69 11.39 -9.62 -1.90
N VAL A 70 11.56 -8.53 -2.66
CA VAL A 70 10.50 -7.61 -3.10
C VAL A 70 10.45 -7.66 -4.62
N VAL A 71 9.32 -8.07 -5.17
CA VAL A 71 9.07 -8.16 -6.61
C VAL A 71 7.81 -7.40 -6.99
N ARG A 72 7.71 -7.04 -8.26
CA ARG A 72 6.53 -6.37 -8.82
C ARG A 72 5.67 -7.37 -9.56
N ARG A 73 4.35 -7.28 -9.39
CA ARG A 73 3.37 -8.17 -10.03
C ARG A 73 3.46 -8.10 -11.57
N GLY A 74 3.00 -9.13 -12.28
CA GLY A 74 3.05 -9.17 -13.74
C GLY A 74 4.44 -9.40 -14.37
N GLN A 75 5.51 -9.47 -13.58
CA GLN A 75 6.89 -9.64 -14.05
C GLN A 75 7.51 -10.92 -13.47
N GLU A 76 8.32 -11.61 -14.29
CA GLU A 76 9.01 -12.85 -13.90
C GLU A 76 10.17 -12.57 -12.93
N PHE A 77 10.26 -13.36 -11.85
CA PHE A 77 11.41 -13.44 -10.96
C PHE A 77 11.94 -14.86 -10.88
N THR A 78 13.21 -15.02 -10.51
CA THR A 78 13.90 -16.32 -10.54
C THR A 78 14.19 -16.83 -9.14
N LEU A 79 13.99 -18.13 -8.91
CA LEU A 79 14.33 -18.86 -7.69
C LEU A 79 15.27 -20.01 -8.03
N ASP A 80 16.24 -20.29 -7.18
CA ASP A 80 16.99 -21.53 -7.26
C ASP A 80 16.63 -22.47 -6.12
N LEU A 81 16.36 -23.73 -6.45
CA LEU A 81 16.07 -24.80 -5.50
C LEU A 81 17.18 -25.83 -5.57
N GLU A 82 17.87 -26.07 -4.45
CA GLU A 82 18.89 -27.10 -4.34
C GLU A 82 18.33 -28.30 -3.58
N PHE A 83 18.52 -29.50 -4.13
CA PHE A 83 18.03 -30.74 -3.57
C PHE A 83 19.16 -31.70 -3.14
N ASP A 84 18.78 -32.81 -2.51
CA ASP A 84 19.69 -33.90 -2.15
C ASP A 84 20.16 -34.75 -3.34
N ARG A 85 19.37 -34.80 -4.42
CA ARG A 85 19.70 -35.48 -5.68
C ARG A 85 19.23 -34.65 -6.88
N ALA A 86 19.66 -35.05 -8.08
CA ALA A 86 19.22 -34.41 -9.31
C ALA A 86 17.69 -34.54 -9.52
N TYR A 87 17.10 -33.47 -10.05
CA TYR A 87 15.70 -33.44 -10.49
C TYR A 87 15.50 -34.34 -11.71
N VAL A 88 14.49 -35.21 -11.67
CA VAL A 88 14.14 -36.12 -12.77
C VAL A 88 12.83 -35.68 -13.41
N LYS A 89 12.93 -35.10 -14.61
CA LYS A 89 11.80 -34.69 -15.45
C LYS A 89 10.79 -35.82 -15.60
N GLY A 90 9.50 -35.51 -15.41
CA GLY A 90 8.41 -36.48 -15.50
C GLY A 90 8.30 -37.48 -14.34
N ASN A 91 9.24 -37.51 -13.38
CA ASN A 91 9.10 -38.29 -12.15
C ASN A 91 8.88 -37.40 -10.92
N ASP A 92 9.64 -36.31 -10.82
CA ASP A 92 9.60 -35.41 -9.69
C ASP A 92 8.63 -34.25 -9.94
N SER A 93 7.81 -33.95 -8.93
CA SER A 93 6.84 -32.85 -8.96
C SER A 93 7.23 -31.78 -7.96
N VAL A 94 7.39 -30.55 -8.45
CA VAL A 94 7.64 -29.36 -7.62
C VAL A 94 6.43 -28.44 -7.72
N LYS A 95 5.91 -28.00 -6.58
CA LYS A 95 4.81 -27.05 -6.49
C LYS A 95 5.17 -25.95 -5.50
N LEU A 96 5.00 -24.70 -5.91
CA LEU A 96 5.18 -23.53 -5.06
C LEU A 96 3.82 -23.12 -4.51
N ILE A 97 3.69 -22.96 -3.19
CA ILE A 97 2.45 -22.53 -2.54
C ILE A 97 2.68 -21.15 -1.96
N PHE A 98 2.02 -20.15 -2.55
CA PHE A 98 2.07 -18.77 -2.09
C PHE A 98 0.88 -18.51 -1.16
N GLY A 99 1.14 -18.04 0.06
CA GLY A 99 0.10 -17.67 1.03
C GLY A 99 0.20 -16.20 1.40
N LEU A 100 -0.78 -15.39 1.01
CA LEU A 100 -0.85 -13.98 1.40
C LEU A 100 -1.04 -13.86 2.92
N GLN A 101 -0.16 -13.12 3.58
CA GLN A 101 -0.29 -12.81 4.99
C GLN A 101 -1.42 -11.81 5.20
N LEU A 102 -2.56 -12.32 5.66
CA LEU A 102 -3.61 -11.51 6.24
C LEU A 102 -3.31 -11.33 7.72
N GLN A 103 -3.53 -10.12 8.24
CA GLN A 103 -3.40 -9.88 9.67
C GLN A 103 -4.49 -10.67 10.38
N SER A 104 -4.08 -11.64 11.20
CA SER A 104 -4.96 -12.53 11.97
C SER A 104 -5.92 -11.70 12.82
N LEU A 105 -7.22 -11.88 12.58
CA LEU A 105 -8.27 -11.31 13.41
C LEU A 105 -8.18 -11.92 14.81
N ALA A 106 -8.10 -11.11 15.86
CA ALA A 106 -8.37 -11.58 17.23
C ALA A 106 -9.83 -12.06 17.40
N CYS A 107 -10.69 -11.74 16.43
CA CYS A 107 -12.12 -12.04 16.37
C CYS A 107 -12.48 -13.19 15.41
N GLU A 108 -11.52 -13.80 14.70
CA GLU A 108 -11.78 -15.01 13.91
C GLU A 108 -11.89 -16.23 14.82
N LYS A 109 -13.11 -16.57 15.22
CA LYS A 109 -13.43 -17.96 15.56
C LYS A 109 -13.23 -18.77 14.28
N LYS A 110 -12.26 -19.70 14.30
CA LYS A 110 -11.94 -20.63 13.21
C LYS A 110 -13.20 -21.00 12.41
N PRO A 111 -13.20 -20.87 11.08
CA PRO A 111 -14.36 -21.27 10.29
C PRO A 111 -14.68 -22.73 10.58
N LYS A 112 -15.96 -23.00 10.89
CA LYS A 112 -16.45 -24.38 10.97
C LYS A 112 -16.23 -25.00 9.59
N LYS A 113 -15.52 -26.14 9.55
CA LYS A 113 -15.28 -26.93 8.34
C LYS A 113 -16.62 -27.31 7.70
N SER A 114 -17.12 -26.52 6.77
CA SER A 114 -18.20 -26.91 5.88
C SER A 114 -18.15 -26.03 4.63
N HIS A 115 -18.01 -26.70 3.49
CA HIS A 115 -17.78 -26.18 2.14
C HIS A 115 -16.33 -25.87 1.80
N VAL A 116 -15.80 -26.61 0.82
CA VAL A 116 -14.50 -26.40 0.17
C VAL A 116 -14.64 -25.14 -0.69
N SER A 117 -14.56 -23.96 -0.07
CA SER A 117 -14.32 -22.72 -0.81
C SER A 117 -12.81 -22.59 -1.05
N PHE A 118 -12.45 -22.17 -2.26
CA PHE A 118 -11.09 -21.78 -2.59
C PHE A 118 -10.69 -20.61 -1.68
N ASP A 119 -9.63 -20.76 -0.88
CA ASP A 119 -9.08 -19.65 -0.10
C ASP A 119 -8.27 -18.77 -1.05
N PRO A 120 -8.76 -17.56 -1.42
CA PRO A 120 -8.07 -16.71 -2.39
C PRO A 120 -6.71 -16.23 -1.90
N SER A 121 -6.40 -16.37 -0.61
CA SER A 121 -5.10 -16.04 -0.04
C SER A 121 -4.04 -17.12 -0.31
N ILE A 122 -4.42 -18.34 -0.71
CA ILE A 122 -3.50 -19.45 -0.95
C ILE A 122 -3.50 -19.84 -2.43
N VAL A 123 -2.34 -19.71 -3.08
CA VAL A 123 -2.15 -19.98 -4.51
C VAL A 123 -1.14 -21.11 -4.70
N PRO A 124 -1.59 -22.34 -5.00
CA PRO A 124 -0.71 -23.40 -5.46
C PRO A 124 -0.31 -23.20 -6.93
N VAL A 125 0.98 -23.17 -7.21
CA VAL A 125 1.57 -22.95 -8.52
C VAL A 125 2.46 -24.15 -8.90
N PRO A 126 1.99 -25.04 -9.78
CA PRO A 126 2.82 -26.12 -10.31
C PRO A 126 4.03 -25.55 -11.07
N VAL A 127 5.22 -26.11 -10.81
CA VAL A 127 6.41 -25.79 -11.59
C VAL A 127 6.44 -26.71 -12.80
N ASN A 128 6.26 -26.12 -13.99
CA ASN A 128 6.26 -26.86 -15.25
C ASN A 128 7.69 -27.12 -15.71
N ASP A 129 7.92 -28.22 -16.42
CA ASP A 129 9.25 -28.52 -17.00
C ASP A 129 9.69 -27.47 -18.04
N GLU A 130 8.73 -26.80 -18.67
CA GLU A 130 8.93 -25.83 -19.73
C GLU A 130 7.93 -24.67 -19.59
N LYS A 131 8.20 -23.54 -20.23
CA LYS A 131 7.35 -22.35 -20.15
C LYS A 131 5.97 -22.63 -20.76
N PRO A 132 4.88 -22.52 -19.99
CA PRO A 132 3.53 -22.70 -20.52
C PRO A 132 3.16 -21.58 -21.51
N THR A 133 2.44 -21.92 -22.58
CA THR A 133 1.92 -20.96 -23.57
C THR A 133 0.49 -20.50 -23.28
N ASP A 134 -0.26 -21.27 -22.47
CA ASP A 134 -1.74 -21.20 -22.46
C ASP A 134 -2.32 -20.50 -21.21
N ASN A 135 -1.52 -19.72 -20.47
CA ASN A 135 -1.99 -19.05 -19.26
C ASN A 135 -1.34 -17.66 -19.05
N PRO A 136 -1.59 -16.68 -19.94
CA PRO A 136 -0.96 -15.36 -19.87
C PRO A 136 -1.35 -14.54 -18.63
N ASN A 137 -2.53 -14.82 -18.05
CA ASN A 137 -3.14 -14.03 -16.98
C ASN A 137 -3.09 -14.71 -15.60
N GLY A 138 -2.62 -15.95 -15.51
CA GLY A 138 -2.53 -16.71 -14.26
C GLY A 138 -1.10 -16.76 -13.70
N TRP A 139 -0.97 -17.38 -12.52
CA TRP A 139 0.34 -17.68 -11.97
C TRP A 139 1.06 -18.71 -12.83
N LEU A 140 2.32 -18.43 -13.14
CA LEU A 140 3.18 -19.32 -13.92
C LEU A 140 4.43 -19.64 -13.11
N ALA A 141 4.85 -20.91 -13.13
CA ALA A 141 6.19 -21.29 -12.73
C ALA A 141 6.73 -22.35 -13.69
N TYR A 142 8.00 -22.23 -14.07
CA TYR A 142 8.65 -23.18 -14.98
C TYR A 142 10.16 -23.27 -14.77
N ILE A 143 10.72 -24.44 -15.05
CA ILE A 143 12.16 -24.71 -14.96
C ILE A 143 12.87 -24.04 -16.15
N VAL A 144 13.92 -23.27 -15.85
CA VAL A 144 14.78 -22.60 -16.82
C VAL A 144 16.07 -23.40 -17.05
N SER A 145 16.62 -24.00 -15.99
CA SER A 145 17.80 -24.85 -16.09
C SER A 145 17.86 -25.89 -14.98
N VAL A 146 18.48 -27.03 -15.29
CA VAL A 146 18.78 -28.12 -14.34
C VAL A 146 20.29 -28.32 -14.34
N ASN A 147 20.94 -28.06 -13.20
CA ASN A 147 22.39 -28.14 -13.02
C ASN A 147 22.70 -29.07 -11.85
N GLY A 148 22.86 -30.36 -12.12
CA GLY A 148 23.09 -31.37 -11.08
C GLY A 148 21.90 -31.44 -10.11
N THR A 149 22.14 -31.15 -8.84
CA THR A 149 21.12 -31.13 -7.77
C THR A 149 20.33 -29.83 -7.68
N LYS A 150 20.68 -28.82 -8.49
CA LYS A 150 20.08 -27.49 -8.45
C LYS A 150 19.18 -27.27 -9.67
N ILE A 151 17.98 -26.76 -9.45
CA ILE A 151 17.12 -26.25 -10.53
C ILE A 151 16.92 -24.75 -10.36
N THR A 152 16.81 -24.06 -11.49
CA THR A 152 16.44 -22.64 -11.56
C THR A 152 15.02 -22.55 -12.10
N VAL A 153 14.15 -21.87 -11.37
CA VAL A 153 12.71 -21.74 -11.65
C VAL A 153 12.38 -20.27 -11.87
N ASN A 154 11.73 -19.95 -12.98
CA ASN A 154 11.09 -18.65 -13.15
C ASN A 154 9.65 -18.72 -12.64
N VAL A 155 9.22 -17.66 -11.96
CA VAL A 155 7.87 -17.48 -11.44
C VAL A 155 7.31 -16.15 -11.91
N LYS A 156 6.09 -16.15 -12.45
CA LYS A 156 5.34 -14.95 -12.85
C LYS A 156 4.03 -14.86 -12.06
N PRO A 157 3.88 -13.92 -11.12
CA PRO A 157 2.57 -13.56 -10.59
C PRO A 157 1.75 -12.79 -11.66
N PRO A 158 0.42 -12.97 -11.74
CA PRO A 158 -0.49 -12.13 -12.53
C PRO A 158 -0.27 -10.64 -12.32
N SER A 159 -0.55 -9.80 -13.33
CA SER A 159 -0.53 -8.34 -13.20
C SER A 159 -1.62 -7.79 -12.28
N LYS A 160 -2.61 -8.62 -11.91
CA LYS A 160 -3.69 -8.31 -10.96
C LYS A 160 -3.49 -8.95 -9.58
N SER A 161 -2.33 -9.57 -9.33
CA SER A 161 -2.07 -10.21 -8.04
C SER A 161 -2.28 -9.24 -6.87
N PRO A 162 -2.87 -9.70 -5.76
CA PRO A 162 -2.93 -8.95 -4.52
C PRO A 162 -1.56 -8.47 -4.07
N VAL A 163 -1.42 -7.19 -3.73
CA VAL A 163 -0.18 -6.68 -3.16
C VAL A 163 -0.09 -6.97 -1.66
N GLY A 164 1.11 -7.28 -1.17
CA GLY A 164 1.33 -7.61 0.24
C GLY A 164 2.50 -8.55 0.49
N LYS A 165 2.52 -9.11 1.70
CA LYS A 165 3.50 -10.13 2.13
C LYS A 165 2.99 -11.52 1.79
N TRP A 166 3.83 -12.33 1.17
CA TRP A 166 3.51 -13.69 0.74
C TRP A 166 4.48 -14.67 1.40
N ASN A 167 3.95 -15.62 2.15
CA ASN A 167 4.67 -16.81 2.57
C ASN A 167 4.85 -17.72 1.36
N LEU A 168 6.03 -18.35 1.23
CA LEU A 168 6.30 -19.34 0.20
C LEU A 168 6.52 -20.70 0.86
N GLN A 169 5.86 -21.73 0.34
CA GLN A 169 6.17 -23.12 0.63
C GLN A 169 6.54 -23.86 -0.64
N VAL A 170 7.48 -24.79 -0.53
CA VAL A 170 7.85 -25.73 -1.60
C VAL A 170 7.28 -27.09 -1.23
N GLU A 171 6.35 -27.58 -2.05
CA GLU A 171 5.78 -28.92 -1.96
C GLU A 171 6.46 -29.82 -3.00
N LEU A 172 7.09 -30.90 -2.53
CA LEU A 172 7.82 -31.88 -3.33
C LEU A 172 7.10 -33.22 -3.26
N ALA A 173 6.89 -33.85 -4.40
CA ALA A 173 6.28 -35.17 -4.52
C ALA A 173 6.90 -35.95 -5.68
N THR A 174 6.56 -37.24 -5.80
CA THR A 174 6.83 -38.02 -7.01
C THR A 174 5.51 -38.31 -7.74
N GLN A 175 5.55 -38.53 -9.05
CA GLN A 175 4.35 -38.89 -9.82
C GLN A 175 3.74 -40.23 -9.36
N LYS A 176 4.57 -41.14 -8.84
CA LYS A 176 4.15 -42.48 -8.40
C LYS A 176 3.54 -42.48 -7.00
N ASN A 177 3.85 -41.49 -6.16
CA ASN A 177 3.39 -41.43 -4.78
C ASN A 177 2.95 -40.00 -4.40
N PRO A 178 1.65 -39.77 -4.14
CA PRO A 178 1.13 -38.44 -3.81
C PRO A 178 1.49 -37.96 -2.39
N ALA A 179 2.17 -38.78 -1.56
CA ALA A 179 2.68 -38.34 -0.26
C ALA A 179 3.79 -37.28 -0.44
N SER A 180 3.43 -36.01 -0.29
CA SER A 180 4.32 -34.87 -0.49
C SER A 180 5.08 -34.45 0.77
N VAL A 181 6.30 -33.96 0.61
CA VAL A 181 7.05 -33.22 1.64
C VAL A 181 6.88 -31.72 1.41
N LYS A 182 6.75 -30.92 2.48
CA LYS A 182 6.59 -29.47 2.39
C LYS A 182 7.67 -28.75 3.20
N TYR A 183 8.22 -27.69 2.62
CA TYR A 183 9.19 -26.80 3.25
C TYR A 183 8.64 -25.37 3.22
N ALA A 184 8.55 -24.71 4.37
CA ALA A 184 8.11 -23.33 4.46
C ALA A 184 9.31 -22.40 4.60
N LEU A 185 9.41 -21.36 3.78
CA LEU A 185 10.45 -20.36 3.93
C LEU A 185 10.26 -19.61 5.26
N SER A 186 11.37 -19.26 5.91
CA SER A 186 11.39 -18.62 7.23
C SER A 186 10.93 -17.16 7.20
N ARG A 187 11.06 -16.50 6.05
CA ARG A 187 10.65 -15.12 5.82
C ARG A 187 9.72 -15.02 4.61
N PRO A 188 8.70 -14.14 4.64
CA PRO A 188 7.87 -13.88 3.48
C PRO A 188 8.62 -13.03 2.44
N LEU A 189 8.15 -13.08 1.20
CA LEU A 189 8.48 -12.14 0.14
C LEU A 189 7.37 -11.10 -0.03
N TYR A 190 7.63 -10.05 -0.79
CA TYR A 190 6.69 -8.97 -1.07
C TYR A 190 6.34 -8.93 -2.55
N ILE A 191 5.06 -8.80 -2.85
CA ILE A 191 4.57 -8.49 -4.19
C ILE A 191 3.90 -7.12 -4.15
N ILE A 192 4.37 -6.20 -4.99
CA ILE A 192 3.88 -4.81 -5.07
C ILE A 192 3.42 -4.45 -6.49
N PHE A 193 2.83 -3.27 -6.67
CA PHE A 193 2.37 -2.79 -7.98
C PHE A 193 3.52 -2.60 -8.97
N ASN A 194 3.20 -2.72 -10.27
CA ASN A 194 4.19 -2.67 -11.34
C ASN A 194 3.90 -1.62 -12.41
N PRO A 195 4.41 -0.39 -12.25
CA PRO A 195 4.19 0.66 -13.23
C PRO A 195 5.02 0.49 -14.52
N TRP A 196 5.89 -0.53 -14.59
CA TRP A 196 6.62 -0.93 -15.79
C TRP A 196 5.92 -2.05 -16.59
N CYS A 197 4.86 -2.66 -16.06
CA CYS A 197 4.13 -3.76 -16.70
C CYS A 197 2.89 -3.24 -17.44
N PRO A 198 2.80 -3.37 -18.78
CA PRO A 198 1.66 -2.87 -19.57
C PRO A 198 0.28 -3.38 -19.12
N GLU A 199 0.24 -4.60 -18.58
CA GLU A 199 -0.97 -5.28 -18.11
C GLU A 199 -1.37 -4.86 -16.68
N ASP A 200 -0.54 -4.10 -15.98
CA ASP A 200 -0.86 -3.52 -14.67
C ASP A 200 -1.73 -2.26 -14.85
N ASP A 201 -2.58 -1.96 -13.87
CA ASP A 201 -3.35 -0.71 -13.84
C ASP A 201 -2.50 0.49 -13.47
N THR A 202 -1.34 0.27 -12.85
CA THR A 202 -0.38 1.34 -12.52
C THR A 202 0.60 1.64 -13.66
N TYR A 203 0.46 0.98 -14.82
CA TYR A 203 1.36 1.15 -15.96
C TYR A 203 1.47 2.62 -16.39
N TYR A 204 2.68 3.16 -16.39
CA TYR A 204 2.96 4.54 -16.80
C TYR A 204 3.53 4.55 -18.22
N SER A 205 2.64 4.70 -19.20
CA SER A 205 2.99 4.67 -20.63
C SER A 205 3.59 5.98 -21.16
N ASP A 206 3.29 7.12 -20.54
CA ASP A 206 3.52 8.44 -21.14
C ASP A 206 5.01 8.75 -21.31
N LYS A 207 5.76 8.71 -20.20
CA LYS A 207 7.19 9.06 -20.12
C LYS A 207 7.88 8.15 -19.09
N PRO A 208 8.22 6.90 -19.44
CA PRO A 208 8.71 5.91 -18.48
C PRO A 208 9.88 6.38 -17.61
N GLU A 209 10.71 7.30 -18.09
CA GLU A 209 11.78 7.95 -17.34
C GLU A 209 11.30 8.71 -16.10
N HIS A 210 10.05 9.20 -16.09
CA HIS A 210 9.42 9.86 -14.94
C HIS A 210 9.13 8.90 -13.79
N LEU A 211 9.18 7.58 -13.99
CA LEU A 211 9.09 6.63 -12.87
C LEU A 211 10.28 6.77 -11.90
N ASN A 212 11.40 7.32 -12.37
CA ASN A 212 12.49 7.74 -11.47
C ASN A 212 12.04 8.82 -10.49
N GLU A 213 11.14 9.72 -10.89
CA GLU A 213 10.60 10.78 -10.05
C GLU A 213 9.42 10.28 -9.21
N TYR A 214 8.44 9.65 -9.84
CA TYR A 214 7.15 9.33 -9.22
C TYR A 214 7.13 8.03 -8.41
N VAL A 215 8.15 7.18 -8.53
CA VAL A 215 8.27 5.92 -7.77
C VAL A 215 9.59 5.85 -7.02
N LEU A 216 10.71 6.04 -7.73
CA LEU A 216 12.05 5.85 -7.16
C LEU A 216 12.58 7.08 -6.41
N GLY A 217 12.05 8.27 -6.68
CA GLY A 217 12.47 9.52 -6.06
C GLY A 217 12.18 9.51 -4.56
N THR A 218 13.22 9.60 -3.74
CA THR A 218 13.11 9.52 -2.27
C THR A 218 12.98 10.87 -1.59
N THR A 219 13.19 11.94 -2.34
CA THR A 219 13.04 13.33 -1.90
C THR A 219 12.21 14.09 -2.91
N GLY A 220 11.44 15.06 -2.46
CA GLY A 220 10.68 15.97 -3.30
C GLY A 220 10.54 17.32 -2.65
N MET A 221 9.67 18.15 -3.23
CA MET A 221 9.37 19.48 -2.74
C MET A 221 7.87 19.65 -2.63
N VAL A 222 7.42 20.23 -1.53
CA VAL A 222 6.01 20.57 -1.30
C VAL A 222 5.92 22.08 -1.22
N TYR A 223 5.09 22.66 -2.08
CA TYR A 223 4.95 24.11 -2.15
C TYR A 223 3.88 24.58 -1.17
N ASN A 224 4.12 25.72 -0.55
CA ASN A 224 3.17 26.46 0.26
C ASN A 224 3.35 27.97 0.02
N GLY A 225 2.52 28.79 0.66
CA GLY A 225 2.54 30.24 0.54
C GLY A 225 1.19 30.80 0.11
N TYR A 226 1.20 32.06 -0.35
CA TYR A 226 0.01 32.80 -0.76
C TYR A 226 -0.03 32.99 -2.28
N GLU A 227 -1.23 33.15 -2.83
CA GLU A 227 -1.40 33.52 -4.23
C GLU A 227 -0.70 34.87 -4.54
N GLY A 228 -0.06 34.96 -5.71
CA GLY A 228 0.63 36.17 -6.16
C GLY A 228 2.04 36.36 -5.56
N GLU A 229 2.44 35.52 -4.60
CA GLU A 229 3.80 35.45 -4.09
C GLU A 229 4.61 34.34 -4.78
N THR A 230 5.93 34.37 -4.64
CA THR A 230 6.77 33.26 -5.10
C THR A 230 6.50 32.03 -4.22
N PRO A 231 6.07 30.88 -4.78
CA PRO A 231 5.80 29.68 -3.99
C PRO A 231 7.01 29.26 -3.15
N LEU A 232 6.79 29.02 -1.86
CA LEU A 232 7.81 28.56 -0.94
C LEU A 232 7.88 27.03 -0.98
N GLY A 233 8.94 26.51 -1.59
CA GLY A 233 9.22 25.08 -1.64
C GLY A 233 9.84 24.57 -0.35
N LYS A 234 9.18 23.63 0.32
CA LYS A 234 9.74 22.87 1.44
C LYS A 234 10.23 21.52 0.97
N ASN A 235 11.51 21.22 1.17
CA ASN A 235 12.07 19.90 0.90
C ASN A 235 11.41 18.84 1.79
N TRP A 236 11.11 17.70 1.20
CA TRP A 236 10.50 16.57 1.90
C TRP A 236 11.24 15.27 1.58
N ASN A 237 11.57 14.49 2.61
CA ASN A 237 12.12 13.15 2.47
C ASN A 237 11.00 12.10 2.57
N TYR A 238 10.59 11.55 1.42
CA TYR A 238 9.55 10.52 1.38
C TYR A 238 9.98 9.23 2.09
N GLY A 239 11.24 8.81 1.91
CA GLY A 239 11.82 7.68 2.63
C GLY A 239 11.11 6.34 2.43
N GLN A 240 10.44 6.12 1.30
CA GLN A 240 9.61 4.93 1.02
C GLN A 240 10.36 3.59 1.09
N PHE A 241 11.69 3.62 0.95
CA PHE A 241 12.56 2.44 1.00
C PHE A 241 13.21 2.19 2.37
N ALA A 242 12.94 3.05 3.35
CA ALA A 242 13.49 2.92 4.69
C ALA A 242 12.91 1.69 5.43
N PRO A 243 13.61 1.19 6.48
CA PRO A 243 13.10 0.13 7.33
C PRO A 243 11.68 0.41 7.83
N ASP A 244 10.87 -0.64 7.93
CA ASP A 244 9.50 -0.61 8.44
C ASP A 244 8.48 0.14 7.55
N VAL A 245 8.90 0.89 6.53
CA VAL A 245 7.97 1.72 5.73
C VAL A 245 7.12 0.88 4.78
N LEU A 246 7.70 -0.10 4.08
CA LEU A 246 6.95 -1.04 3.23
C LEU A 246 5.99 -1.90 4.09
N ASP A 247 6.47 -2.35 5.24
CA ASP A 247 5.67 -3.09 6.21
C ASP A 247 4.48 -2.29 6.73
N CYS A 248 4.73 -1.02 7.06
CA CYS A 248 3.70 -0.06 7.44
C CYS A 248 2.68 0.11 6.32
N ALA A 249 3.13 0.39 5.09
CA ALA A 249 2.24 0.55 3.92
C ALA A 249 1.33 -0.67 3.69
N ILE A 250 1.87 -1.89 3.85
CA ILE A 250 1.07 -3.13 3.75
C ILE A 250 0.11 -3.26 4.94
N HIS A 251 0.54 -2.84 6.12
CA HIS A 251 -0.31 -2.81 7.31
C HIS A 251 -1.47 -1.83 7.19
N LEU A 252 -1.29 -0.69 6.48
CA LEU A 252 -2.35 0.28 6.22
C LEU A 252 -3.47 -0.26 5.33
N MET A 253 -3.20 -1.28 4.52
CA MET A 253 -4.25 -2.04 3.80
C MET A 253 -4.91 -3.12 4.68
N GLY A 254 -4.48 -3.25 5.94
CA GLY A 254 -5.03 -4.18 6.92
C GLY A 254 -6.35 -3.70 7.54
N HIS A 255 -6.72 -4.36 8.63
CA HIS A 255 -7.92 -4.02 9.39
C HIS A 255 -7.70 -2.74 10.20
N PHE A 256 -8.60 -1.76 10.02
CA PHE A 256 -8.68 -0.55 10.84
C PHE A 256 -10.01 -0.53 11.57
N CYS A 257 -9.95 -0.20 12.85
CA CYS A 257 -11.06 -0.26 13.80
C CYS A 257 -12.26 0.63 13.43
N LYS A 258 -12.09 1.61 12.52
CA LYS A 258 -13.13 2.60 12.21
C LYS A 258 -14.48 2.00 11.82
N ASN A 259 -14.56 0.80 11.22
CA ASN A 259 -15.83 0.28 10.67
C ASN A 259 -15.91 -1.25 10.46
N GLU A 260 -15.03 -2.06 11.08
CA GLU A 260 -14.87 -3.50 10.76
C GLU A 260 -14.67 -3.80 9.25
N MET A 261 -14.32 -2.80 8.43
CA MET A 261 -14.15 -2.95 6.99
C MET A 261 -13.06 -3.98 6.69
N GLN A 262 -13.49 -5.16 6.22
CA GLN A 262 -12.62 -6.21 5.71
C GLN A 262 -12.14 -5.78 4.33
N PHE A 263 -10.84 -5.48 4.21
CA PHE A 263 -10.22 -5.29 2.91
C PHE A 263 -9.84 -6.67 2.35
N SER A 264 -10.68 -7.15 1.42
CA SER A 264 -10.62 -8.51 0.90
C SER A 264 -9.36 -8.78 0.08
N VAL A 265 -9.04 -10.05 -0.15
CA VAL A 265 -7.87 -10.45 -0.94
C VAL A 265 -7.91 -9.86 -2.36
N PRO A 266 -9.02 -9.92 -3.12
CA PRO A 266 -9.07 -9.32 -4.46
C PRO A 266 -8.92 -7.80 -4.46
N GLU A 267 -9.47 -7.09 -3.47
CA GLU A 267 -9.37 -5.64 -3.38
C GLU A 267 -7.93 -5.16 -3.18
N ARG A 268 -7.06 -5.98 -2.56
CA ARG A 268 -5.61 -5.72 -2.50
C ARG A 268 -4.92 -5.78 -3.87
N GLY A 269 -5.56 -6.33 -4.89
CA GLY A 269 -5.11 -6.30 -6.27
C GLY A 269 -5.63 -5.10 -7.06
N ASP A 270 -6.59 -4.36 -6.53
CA ASP A 270 -7.24 -3.22 -7.21
C ASP A 270 -6.64 -1.91 -6.70
N VAL A 271 -5.92 -1.19 -7.57
CA VAL A 271 -5.26 0.07 -7.21
C VAL A 271 -6.27 1.15 -6.79
N VAL A 272 -7.47 1.19 -7.39
CA VAL A 272 -8.53 2.16 -7.07
C VAL A 272 -9.00 1.93 -5.63
N LYS A 273 -9.26 0.67 -5.27
CA LYS A 273 -9.66 0.29 -3.91
C LYS A 273 -8.54 0.51 -2.89
N VAL A 274 -7.29 0.19 -3.26
CA VAL A 274 -6.12 0.41 -2.40
C VAL A 274 -5.95 1.89 -2.09
N VAL A 275 -5.92 2.79 -3.08
CA VAL A 275 -5.68 4.22 -2.79
C VAL A 275 -6.84 4.86 -2.02
N ARG A 276 -8.08 4.48 -2.32
CA ARG A 276 -9.27 4.93 -1.56
C ARG A 276 -9.25 4.44 -0.12
N ARG A 277 -8.70 3.26 0.14
CA ARG A 277 -8.46 2.78 1.51
C ARG A 277 -7.38 3.63 2.18
N LEU A 278 -6.27 3.90 1.50
CA LEU A 278 -5.15 4.65 2.06
C LEU A 278 -5.54 6.07 2.48
N THR A 279 -6.34 6.78 1.69
CA THR A 279 -6.85 8.12 2.04
C THR A 279 -7.62 8.11 3.36
N SER A 280 -8.38 7.05 3.65
CA SER A 280 -9.16 6.92 4.89
C SER A 280 -8.37 6.55 6.15
N VAL A 281 -7.17 5.98 6.01
CA VAL A 281 -6.37 5.48 7.16
C VAL A 281 -5.14 6.32 7.46
N ILE A 282 -4.77 7.23 6.55
CA ILE A 282 -3.68 8.18 6.82
C ILE A 282 -4.11 9.25 7.83
N ASN A 283 -5.37 9.68 7.83
CA ASN A 283 -5.90 10.59 8.85
C ASN A 283 -6.50 9.88 10.05
N SER A 284 -6.30 10.51 11.22
CA SER A 284 -7.17 10.41 12.38
C SER A 284 -7.91 11.74 12.51
N ASP A 285 -9.24 11.71 12.44
CA ASP A 285 -10.12 12.87 12.60
C ASP A 285 -10.37 13.13 14.09
N ALA A 286 -10.62 12.06 14.86
CA ALA A 286 -10.77 12.10 16.32
C ALA A 286 -9.61 11.40 17.06
N GLU A 287 -9.43 11.68 18.35
CA GLU A 287 -8.45 10.97 19.18
C GLU A 287 -8.77 9.48 19.39
N GLU A 288 -9.99 9.05 19.09
CA GLU A 288 -10.40 7.64 19.10
C GLU A 288 -10.10 6.95 17.77
N ASP A 289 -9.71 7.71 16.74
CA ASP A 289 -9.41 7.20 15.42
C ASP A 289 -8.02 6.59 15.34
N ASP A 290 -7.98 5.41 14.74
CA ASP A 290 -6.77 4.60 14.65
C ASP A 290 -5.97 4.82 13.34
N GLY A 291 -6.02 6.04 12.81
CA GLY A 291 -5.24 6.46 11.64
C GLY A 291 -3.78 6.78 11.96
N VAL A 292 -3.00 7.07 10.92
CA VAL A 292 -1.55 7.31 11.04
C VAL A 292 -1.23 8.62 11.75
N LEU A 293 -1.97 9.68 11.44
CA LEU A 293 -1.60 11.05 11.82
C LEU A 293 -2.83 11.84 12.25
N LEU A 294 -2.75 12.48 13.42
CA LEU A 294 -3.80 13.34 13.97
C LEU A 294 -3.65 14.78 13.47
N GLY A 295 -4.72 15.34 12.94
CA GLY A 295 -4.76 16.73 12.46
C GLY A 295 -4.87 17.76 13.60
N ARG A 296 -4.21 18.92 13.47
CA ARG A 296 -4.44 20.07 14.38
C ARG A 296 -4.08 21.40 13.71
N TRP A 297 -4.98 22.38 13.84
CA TRP A 297 -4.89 23.73 13.27
C TRP A 297 -5.09 24.82 14.33
N SER A 298 -4.32 24.75 15.42
CA SER A 298 -4.37 25.76 16.48
C SER A 298 -3.17 26.71 16.41
N ASN A 299 -3.43 27.99 16.67
CA ASN A 299 -2.43 29.04 16.86
C ASN A 299 -2.16 29.34 18.35
N GLU A 300 -2.83 28.63 19.25
CA GLU A 300 -2.69 28.83 20.69
C GLU A 300 -1.33 28.38 21.21
N ALA A 301 -0.80 29.10 22.19
CA ALA A 301 0.42 28.69 22.88
C ALA A 301 0.18 27.37 23.64
N GLY A 302 1.13 26.43 23.53
CA GLY A 302 1.02 25.11 24.16
C GLY A 302 0.19 24.08 23.38
N ALA A 303 -0.46 24.46 22.28
CA ALA A 303 -1.37 23.58 21.52
C ALA A 303 -0.70 22.36 20.86
N TYR A 304 0.62 22.18 20.98
CA TYR A 304 1.35 21.03 20.42
C TYR A 304 2.33 20.43 21.43
N ASP A 305 2.17 20.72 22.74
CA ASP A 305 3.11 20.30 23.79
C ASP A 305 3.15 18.77 23.96
N ASP A 306 2.10 18.08 23.56
CA ASP A 306 1.96 16.63 23.57
C ASP A 306 2.36 15.96 22.24
N GLY A 307 2.93 16.72 21.30
CA GLY A 307 3.34 16.22 19.99
C GLY A 307 4.35 17.10 19.27
N LYS A 308 4.34 17.03 17.94
CA LYS A 308 5.13 17.91 17.07
C LYS A 308 4.21 18.83 16.29
N ARG A 309 4.59 20.11 16.20
CA ARG A 309 3.94 21.05 15.27
C ARG A 309 4.04 20.51 13.84
N PRO A 310 3.02 20.65 12.99
CA PRO A 310 3.05 20.20 11.60
C PRO A 310 4.26 20.71 10.79
N SER A 311 4.73 21.92 11.10
CA SER A 311 5.91 22.53 10.47
C SER A 311 7.25 21.88 10.85
N PHE A 312 7.31 21.11 11.93
CA PHE A 312 8.50 20.36 12.36
C PHE A 312 8.90 19.29 11.34
N TRP A 313 7.92 18.60 10.76
CA TRP A 313 8.17 17.46 9.89
C TRP A 313 8.84 17.90 8.58
N ASN A 314 9.86 17.13 8.16
CA ASN A 314 10.56 17.28 6.88
C ASN A 314 10.65 15.95 6.12
N GLY A 315 9.89 14.94 6.55
CA GLY A 315 9.88 13.62 5.92
C GLY A 315 8.84 12.68 6.53
N SER A 316 8.40 11.70 5.73
CA SER A 316 7.33 10.76 6.12
C SER A 316 7.83 9.56 6.89
N LYS A 317 9.11 9.19 6.71
CA LYS A 317 9.74 8.02 7.31
C LYS A 317 9.52 7.97 8.82
N GLU A 318 9.81 9.08 9.52
CA GLU A 318 9.73 9.10 10.98
C GLU A 318 8.30 8.88 11.47
N ILE A 319 7.33 9.54 10.84
CA ILE A 319 5.89 9.39 11.14
C ILE A 319 5.47 7.93 10.96
N LEU A 320 5.76 7.33 9.80
CA LEU A 320 5.35 5.95 9.49
C LEU A 320 6.03 4.92 10.42
N GLN A 321 7.30 5.13 10.78
CA GLN A 321 8.02 4.25 11.71
C GLN A 321 7.49 4.36 13.14
N GLN A 322 7.18 5.57 13.62
CA GLN A 322 6.59 5.77 14.94
C GLN A 322 5.23 5.06 15.04
N TYR A 323 4.35 5.31 14.08
CA TYR A 323 3.03 4.66 14.01
C TYR A 323 3.17 3.13 13.99
N TYR A 324 3.96 2.59 13.05
CA TYR A 324 4.05 1.15 12.84
C TYR A 324 4.67 0.40 14.02
N ARG A 325 5.72 0.94 14.64
CA ARG A 325 6.35 0.31 15.81
C ARG A 325 5.42 0.33 17.01
N ALA A 326 4.66 1.40 17.21
CA ALA A 326 3.63 1.44 18.24
C ALA A 326 2.58 0.35 18.00
N LYS A 327 2.11 0.18 16.76
CA LYS A 327 1.18 -0.90 16.38
C LYS A 327 1.75 -2.31 16.56
N GLN A 328 3.01 -2.52 16.24
CA GLN A 328 3.67 -3.80 16.49
C GLN A 328 3.76 -4.12 18.00
N SER A 329 3.97 -3.10 18.84
CA SER A 329 4.05 -3.28 20.29
C SER A 329 2.68 -3.58 20.92
N ASN A 330 1.62 -2.95 20.43
CA ASN A 330 0.25 -3.20 20.86
C ASN A 330 -0.74 -2.88 19.72
N PRO A 331 -1.27 -3.91 19.03
CA PRO A 331 -2.18 -3.72 17.89
C PRO A 331 -3.46 -2.95 18.24
N ASN A 332 -3.91 -3.03 19.50
CA ASN A 332 -5.17 -2.43 19.96
C ASN A 332 -5.00 -0.99 20.50
N LYS A 333 -3.77 -0.49 20.60
CA LYS A 333 -3.51 0.87 21.10
C LYS A 333 -3.65 1.86 19.94
N ASN A 334 -4.33 2.99 20.16
CA ASN A 334 -4.26 4.11 19.23
C ASN A 334 -2.80 4.56 19.08
N ALA A 335 -2.31 4.53 17.84
CA ALA A 335 -0.93 4.82 17.49
C ALA A 335 -0.75 6.12 16.68
N ALA A 336 -1.81 6.93 16.54
CA ALA A 336 -1.79 8.16 15.75
C ALA A 336 -0.64 9.07 16.20
N VAL A 337 0.20 9.43 15.23
CA VAL A 337 1.29 10.39 15.42
C VAL A 337 0.69 11.79 15.50
N ARG A 338 1.27 12.65 16.35
CA ARG A 338 0.80 14.01 16.62
C ARG A 338 1.87 15.01 16.16
N TYR A 339 1.62 15.97 15.28
CA TYR A 339 0.41 16.34 14.54
C TYR A 339 0.71 16.59 13.05
N GLY A 340 -0.34 16.62 12.23
CA GLY A 340 -0.29 16.88 10.78
C GLY A 340 -1.21 17.99 10.29
N GLN A 341 -0.93 18.48 9.09
CA GLN A 341 -1.81 19.33 8.25
C GLN A 341 -1.71 18.83 6.79
N CYS A 342 -2.45 19.44 5.86
CA CYS A 342 -2.61 18.98 4.47
C CYS A 342 -1.30 18.52 3.79
N TRP A 343 -0.24 19.35 3.82
CA TRP A 343 1.05 18.98 3.21
C TRP A 343 1.72 17.77 3.86
N VAL A 344 1.52 17.55 5.16
CA VAL A 344 2.04 16.36 5.86
C VAL A 344 1.24 15.14 5.45
N PHE A 345 -0.10 15.22 5.41
CA PHE A 345 -0.97 14.13 4.97
C PHE A 345 -0.67 13.71 3.53
N ALA A 346 -0.63 14.68 2.60
CA ALA A 346 -0.31 14.44 1.20
C ALA A 346 1.08 13.79 1.02
N SER A 347 2.08 14.24 1.78
CA SER A 347 3.43 13.70 1.68
C SER A 347 3.58 12.30 2.29
N VAL A 348 2.87 12.01 3.39
CA VAL A 348 2.81 10.66 3.96
C VAL A 348 2.08 9.72 3.00
N LEU A 349 0.95 10.13 2.44
CA LEU A 349 0.21 9.36 1.44
C LEU A 349 1.07 9.10 0.19
N THR A 350 1.79 10.12 -0.30
CA THR A 350 2.76 9.97 -1.40
C THR A 350 3.79 8.88 -1.08
N SER A 351 4.42 8.92 0.10
CA SER A 351 5.39 7.91 0.52
C SER A 351 4.82 6.50 0.53
N VAL A 352 3.60 6.33 1.03
CA VAL A 352 2.93 5.02 1.11
C VAL A 352 2.59 4.50 -0.29
N CYS A 353 2.05 5.33 -1.17
CA CYS A 353 1.81 4.97 -2.58
C CYS A 353 3.12 4.54 -3.27
N ARG A 354 4.20 5.32 -3.14
CA ARG A 354 5.51 4.98 -3.72
C ARG A 354 6.08 3.70 -3.13
N ALA A 355 5.92 3.46 -1.83
CA ALA A 355 6.35 2.22 -1.18
C ALA A 355 5.63 0.99 -1.75
N LEU A 356 4.36 1.13 -2.14
CA LEU A 356 3.58 0.07 -2.79
C LEU A 356 3.81 -0.01 -4.31
N GLY A 357 4.65 0.86 -4.89
CA GLY A 357 4.92 0.88 -6.33
C GLY A 357 3.89 1.64 -7.17
N ILE A 358 3.01 2.42 -6.55
CA ILE A 358 2.04 3.27 -7.25
C ILE A 358 2.73 4.61 -7.56
N PRO A 359 2.83 5.03 -8.84
CA PRO A 359 3.41 6.33 -9.16
C PRO A 359 2.58 7.45 -8.56
N SER A 360 3.21 8.34 -7.79
CA SER A 360 2.52 9.40 -7.08
C SER A 360 3.32 10.69 -6.92
N ARG A 361 2.62 11.82 -6.75
CA ARG A 361 3.20 13.16 -6.56
C ARG A 361 2.30 14.03 -5.66
N PRO A 362 2.85 14.87 -4.78
CA PRO A 362 2.05 15.90 -4.13
C PRO A 362 1.73 17.03 -5.11
N VAL A 363 0.58 17.67 -4.95
CA VAL A 363 0.15 18.83 -5.72
C VAL A 363 -0.35 19.89 -4.76
N THR A 364 0.07 21.13 -4.97
CA THR A 364 -0.38 22.30 -4.21
C THR A 364 -1.38 23.09 -5.04
N ASN A 365 -2.55 23.37 -4.47
CA ASN A 365 -3.55 24.29 -4.99
C ASN A 365 -3.53 25.57 -4.15
N PHE A 366 -3.33 26.72 -4.77
CA PHE A 366 -3.39 28.02 -4.09
C PHE A 366 -4.81 28.58 -4.19
N GLN A 367 -5.28 29.26 -3.16
CA GLN A 367 -6.69 29.69 -3.03
C GLN A 367 -7.69 28.53 -3.17
N SER A 368 -7.42 27.42 -2.48
CA SER A 368 -8.28 26.23 -2.56
C SER A 368 -9.66 26.55 -1.99
N GLY A 369 -10.69 26.42 -2.82
CA GLY A 369 -12.07 26.50 -2.37
C GLY A 369 -12.38 25.33 -1.45
N HIS A 370 -13.19 25.56 -0.42
CA HIS A 370 -13.69 24.49 0.44
C HIS A 370 -15.15 24.78 0.75
N GLU A 371 -16.01 24.20 -0.07
CA GLU A 371 -17.47 24.27 0.05
C GLU A 371 -17.98 23.17 0.97
N LYS A 372 -18.93 23.48 1.85
CA LYS A 372 -19.52 22.50 2.77
C LYS A 372 -20.63 21.70 2.07
N LYS A 373 -20.57 20.37 2.16
CA LYS A 373 -21.52 19.44 1.50
C LYS A 373 -22.98 19.56 2.00
N THR A 374 -23.25 20.35 3.04
CA THR A 374 -24.55 20.44 3.73
C THR A 374 -25.75 20.72 2.80
N ARG A 375 -25.53 21.28 1.60
CA ARG A 375 -26.58 21.55 0.59
C ARG A 375 -26.25 21.00 -0.81
N GLY A 376 -25.27 20.11 -0.92
CA GLY A 376 -24.63 19.75 -2.20
C GLY A 376 -23.62 20.81 -2.65
N TYR A 377 -22.78 20.48 -3.63
CA TYR A 377 -21.80 21.43 -4.17
C TYR A 377 -22.45 22.30 -5.26
N SER A 378 -22.56 23.59 -4.98
CA SER A 378 -22.99 24.63 -5.90
C SER A 378 -21.84 25.19 -6.74
N PHE A 379 -20.59 24.83 -6.39
CA PHE A 379 -19.35 25.37 -6.97
C PHE A 379 -19.25 26.88 -6.79
N ALA A 380 -19.78 27.38 -5.67
CA ALA A 380 -19.72 28.78 -5.27
C ALA A 380 -19.29 28.87 -3.81
N ILE A 381 -18.44 29.84 -3.50
CA ILE A 381 -18.03 30.19 -2.14
C ILE A 381 -18.75 31.48 -1.75
N ASP A 382 -19.75 31.34 -0.87
CA ASP A 382 -20.54 32.48 -0.42
C ASP A 382 -19.86 33.26 0.71
N LYS A 383 -19.63 34.56 0.49
CA LYS A 383 -19.07 35.48 1.48
C LYS A 383 -20.05 36.59 1.81
N TYR A 384 -20.40 36.72 3.08
CA TYR A 384 -21.36 37.71 3.56
C TYR A 384 -20.63 38.92 4.17
N TYR A 385 -21.07 40.12 3.77
CA TYR A 385 -20.54 41.40 4.21
C TYR A 385 -21.67 42.31 4.65
N ASP A 386 -21.43 43.06 5.71
CA ASP A 386 -22.33 44.13 6.11
C ASP A 386 -22.26 45.25 5.07
N ALA A 387 -23.41 45.65 4.54
CA ALA A 387 -23.50 46.58 3.42
C ALA A 387 -22.92 47.97 3.74
N VAL A 388 -22.95 48.37 5.01
CA VAL A 388 -22.54 49.70 5.49
C VAL A 388 -21.06 49.72 5.85
N THR A 389 -20.65 48.87 6.79
CA THR A 389 -19.29 48.80 7.31
C THR A 389 -18.32 48.11 6.34
N LYS A 390 -18.84 47.38 5.34
CA LYS A 390 -18.08 46.52 4.42
C LYS A 390 -17.26 45.43 5.13
N LYS A 391 -17.47 45.22 6.42
CA LYS A 391 -16.81 44.16 7.17
C LYS A 391 -17.47 42.83 6.84
N LYS A 392 -16.64 41.78 6.78
CA LYS A 392 -17.15 40.41 6.66
C LYS A 392 -18.03 40.14 7.89
N VAL A 393 -19.30 39.84 7.68
CA VAL A 393 -20.18 39.36 8.73
C VAL A 393 -20.01 37.86 8.75
N HIS A 394 -19.22 37.40 9.70
CA HIS A 394 -19.18 36.00 10.04
C HIS A 394 -20.53 35.65 10.68
N ALA A 395 -21.17 34.60 10.19
CA ALA A 395 -21.65 33.64 11.15
C ALA A 395 -20.40 33.14 11.88
N LYS A 396 -20.33 33.49 13.16
CA LYS A 396 -19.18 33.49 14.08
C LYS A 396 -17.98 32.64 13.63
N ASP A 397 -16.79 33.24 13.66
CA ASP A 397 -15.52 32.52 13.58
C ASP A 397 -15.54 31.30 14.52
N GLY A 398 -15.37 30.11 13.95
CA GLY A 398 -15.45 28.83 14.66
C GLY A 398 -16.79 28.07 14.53
N ASP A 399 -17.71 28.53 13.68
CA ASP A 399 -18.91 27.75 13.34
C ASP A 399 -18.61 26.86 12.12
N ASP A 400 -18.71 25.54 12.30
CA ASP A 400 -18.30 24.47 11.37
C ASP A 400 -19.15 24.38 10.08
N GLY A 401 -19.88 25.44 9.74
CA GLY A 401 -20.99 25.44 8.78
C GLY A 401 -20.87 26.36 7.56
N TYR A 402 -19.72 26.99 7.30
CA TYR A 402 -19.56 27.95 6.18
C TYR A 402 -18.39 27.63 5.26
N ASP A 403 -18.53 28.03 3.99
CA ASP A 403 -17.51 27.89 2.97
C ASP A 403 -16.24 28.70 3.31
N SER A 404 -15.10 28.17 2.90
CA SER A 404 -13.80 28.77 3.17
C SER A 404 -12.91 28.76 1.94
N ILE A 405 -11.92 29.65 1.91
CA ILE A 405 -10.83 29.61 0.93
C ILE A 405 -9.55 29.46 1.73
N TRP A 406 -8.82 28.37 1.48
CA TRP A 406 -7.54 28.11 2.09
C TRP A 406 -6.45 28.82 1.29
N ASP A 407 -5.46 29.40 1.96
CA ASP A 407 -4.33 30.06 1.29
C ASP A 407 -3.66 29.11 0.30
N PHE A 408 -3.46 27.87 0.75
CA PHE A 408 -3.11 26.74 -0.08
C PHE A 408 -3.67 25.45 0.53
N HIS A 409 -3.86 24.45 -0.32
CA HIS A 409 -4.15 23.09 0.06
C HIS A 409 -3.21 22.14 -0.70
N VAL A 410 -2.90 21.00 -0.10
CA VAL A 410 -2.00 20.01 -0.71
C VAL A 410 -2.63 18.63 -0.63
N TRP A 411 -2.75 17.97 -1.77
CA TRP A 411 -3.18 16.57 -1.90
C TRP A 411 -2.11 15.74 -2.61
N CYS A 412 -2.38 14.44 -2.76
CA CYS A 412 -1.56 13.52 -3.55
C CYS A 412 -2.28 13.19 -4.86
N GLU A 413 -1.55 13.09 -5.96
CA GLU A 413 -2.05 12.47 -7.18
C GLU A 413 -1.39 11.11 -7.36
N ALA A 414 -2.17 10.09 -7.73
CA ALA A 414 -1.70 8.75 -8.06
C ALA A 414 -2.05 8.38 -9.51
N TRP A 415 -1.11 7.78 -10.23
CA TRP A 415 -1.32 7.34 -11.60
C TRP A 415 -1.94 5.93 -11.64
N MET A 416 -3.08 5.81 -12.31
CA MET A 416 -3.72 4.51 -12.54
C MET A 416 -4.70 4.51 -13.71
N LYS A 417 -5.01 3.32 -14.21
CA LYS A 417 -6.19 3.05 -15.05
C LYS A 417 -7.46 3.08 -14.20
N ARG A 418 -8.57 3.46 -14.83
CA ARG A 418 -9.90 3.63 -14.25
C ARG A 418 -10.95 2.85 -15.03
N ALA A 419 -10.79 1.54 -15.08
CA ALA A 419 -11.72 0.65 -15.78
C ALA A 419 -13.16 0.73 -15.24
N ASP A 420 -13.32 1.19 -14.01
CA ASP A 420 -14.60 1.42 -13.32
C ASP A 420 -15.39 2.63 -13.85
N VAL A 421 -14.71 3.64 -14.40
CA VAL A 421 -15.35 4.87 -14.94
C VAL A 421 -15.03 5.16 -16.41
N GLY A 422 -14.13 4.40 -17.02
CA GLY A 422 -13.82 4.45 -18.45
C GLY A 422 -12.40 4.94 -18.76
N GLU A 423 -11.85 4.46 -19.88
CA GLU A 423 -10.44 4.68 -20.26
C GLU A 423 -10.07 6.15 -20.48
N ILE A 424 -11.03 7.00 -20.83
CA ILE A 424 -10.83 8.45 -20.98
C ILE A 424 -10.40 9.14 -19.68
N TYR A 425 -10.61 8.48 -18.53
CA TYR A 425 -10.26 8.95 -17.21
C TYR A 425 -9.02 8.25 -16.62
N ASN A 426 -8.33 7.42 -17.42
CA ASN A 426 -7.01 6.91 -17.05
C ASN A 426 -6.01 8.06 -16.84
N GLY A 427 -5.05 7.84 -15.95
CA GLY A 427 -3.95 8.77 -15.70
C GLY A 427 -3.93 9.24 -14.25
N TRP A 428 -3.64 10.52 -14.03
CA TRP A 428 -3.57 11.10 -12.69
C TRP A 428 -4.95 11.20 -12.02
N GLN A 429 -5.02 10.67 -10.81
CA GLN A 429 -6.18 10.73 -9.95
C GLN A 429 -5.82 11.48 -8.67
N VAL A 430 -6.61 12.48 -8.30
CA VAL A 430 -6.48 13.15 -7.00
C VAL A 430 -6.96 12.21 -5.90
N ILE A 431 -6.12 12.04 -4.88
CA ILE A 431 -6.39 11.31 -3.66
C ILE A 431 -5.99 12.19 -2.47
N ASP A 432 -6.95 12.52 -1.62
CA ASP A 432 -6.71 13.39 -0.47
C ASP A 432 -6.98 12.66 0.84
N ALA A 433 -5.97 12.68 1.71
CA ALA A 433 -6.03 12.11 3.04
C ALA A 433 -6.43 13.14 4.10
N THR A 434 -6.55 14.42 3.76
CA THR A 434 -7.00 15.47 4.67
C THR A 434 -8.49 15.27 4.96
N ALA A 435 -8.86 15.14 6.24
CA ALA A 435 -10.27 15.01 6.63
C ALA A 435 -10.99 16.37 6.46
N GLN A 436 -11.51 16.63 5.26
CA GLN A 436 -12.30 17.83 4.95
C GLN A 436 -13.80 17.52 4.99
N GLU A 437 -14.23 16.59 4.13
CA GLU A 437 -15.62 16.15 4.00
C GLU A 437 -15.69 14.62 3.98
N THR A 438 -16.89 14.09 4.27
CA THR A 438 -17.14 12.65 4.16
C THR A 438 -17.59 12.28 2.75
N SER A 439 -17.01 11.18 2.25
CA SER A 439 -17.47 10.51 1.05
C SER A 439 -18.31 9.30 1.42
N GLU A 440 -19.31 9.01 0.59
CA GLU A 440 -20.02 7.73 0.64
C GLU A 440 -19.07 6.61 0.19
N ASP A 441 -18.96 5.56 1.00
CA ASP A 441 -18.23 4.34 0.67
C ASP A 441 -19.11 3.11 0.91
N GLU A 442 -18.76 1.99 0.31
CA GLU A 442 -19.52 0.75 0.42
C GLU A 442 -18.76 -0.26 1.28
N VAL A 443 -19.39 -0.73 2.36
CA VAL A 443 -18.86 -1.79 3.22
C VAL A 443 -19.62 -3.08 2.97
N VAL A 444 -18.89 -4.17 2.76
CA VAL A 444 -19.47 -5.51 2.69
C VAL A 444 -19.37 -6.16 4.07
N ASP A 445 -20.52 -6.50 4.65
CA ASP A 445 -20.54 -7.29 5.88
C ASP A 445 -20.00 -8.70 5.60
N ALA A 446 -18.98 -9.09 6.35
CA ALA A 446 -18.24 -10.34 6.12
C ALA A 446 -19.06 -11.62 6.32
N LYS A 447 -20.14 -11.56 7.10
CA LYS A 447 -20.95 -12.73 7.47
C LYS A 447 -22.19 -12.86 6.60
N THR A 448 -22.76 -11.74 6.20
CA THR A 448 -24.04 -11.64 5.50
C THR A 448 -23.86 -11.25 4.03
N HIS A 449 -22.66 -10.84 3.62
CA HIS A 449 -22.34 -10.26 2.31
C HIS A 449 -23.22 -9.06 1.93
N LYS A 450 -23.85 -8.42 2.93
CA LYS A 450 -24.69 -7.26 2.72
C LYS A 450 -23.83 -6.02 2.51
N VAL A 451 -24.06 -5.33 1.40
CA VAL A 451 -23.45 -4.02 1.13
C VAL A 451 -24.20 -2.94 1.92
N THR A 452 -23.47 -2.14 2.69
CA THR A 452 -24.00 -0.98 3.42
C THR A 452 -23.21 0.26 3.03
N LYS A 453 -23.91 1.37 2.80
CA LYS A 453 -23.29 2.66 2.54
C LYS A 453 -22.90 3.31 3.85
N VAL A 454 -21.66 3.78 3.95
CA VAL A 454 -21.11 4.49 5.11
C VAL A 454 -20.56 5.83 4.67
N GLN A 455 -20.55 6.81 5.57
CA GLN A 455 -19.84 8.07 5.37
C GLN A 455 -18.49 7.97 6.05
N VAL A 456 -17.41 8.17 5.31
CA VAL A 456 -16.04 8.05 5.80
C VAL A 456 -15.26 9.27 5.33
N TYR A 457 -14.37 9.80 6.19
CA TYR A 457 -13.38 10.79 5.78
C TYR A 457 -12.35 10.16 4.84
N THR A 458 -12.69 10.20 3.56
CA THR A 458 -11.91 9.71 2.44
C THR A 458 -12.27 10.54 1.21
N MET A 459 -11.29 10.82 0.36
CA MET A 459 -11.51 11.57 -0.88
C MET A 459 -10.71 10.94 -2.02
N GLY A 460 -11.41 10.70 -3.13
CA GLY A 460 -10.86 10.15 -4.36
C GLY A 460 -10.81 8.61 -4.39
N PRO A 461 -10.26 8.02 -5.46
CA PRO A 461 -9.53 8.69 -6.55
C PRO A 461 -10.45 9.46 -7.52
N ALA A 462 -10.24 10.78 -7.62
CA ALA A 462 -10.96 11.67 -8.54
C ALA A 462 -10.12 11.89 -9.81
N PRO A 463 -10.60 11.52 -11.02
CA PRO A 463 -9.81 11.74 -12.24
C PRO A 463 -9.57 13.22 -12.51
N VAL A 464 -8.30 13.63 -12.65
CA VAL A 464 -7.94 15.00 -13.06
C VAL A 464 -8.56 15.33 -14.42
N ALA A 465 -8.65 14.34 -15.30
CA ALA A 465 -9.30 14.48 -16.61
C ALA A 465 -10.81 14.78 -16.49
N ALA A 466 -11.52 14.15 -15.54
CA ALA A 466 -12.95 14.40 -15.32
C ALA A 466 -13.17 15.81 -14.76
N CYS A 467 -12.39 16.21 -13.75
CA CYS A 467 -12.43 17.57 -13.20
C CYS A 467 -12.19 18.63 -14.28
N ARG A 468 -11.15 18.45 -15.11
CA ARG A 468 -10.85 19.37 -16.22
C ARG A 468 -11.99 19.51 -17.23
N ARG A 469 -12.78 18.46 -17.43
CA ARG A 469 -13.90 18.43 -18.37
C ARG A 469 -15.21 18.93 -17.77
N GLY A 470 -15.26 19.12 -16.44
CA GLY A 470 -16.50 19.42 -15.72
C GLY A 470 -17.43 18.20 -15.58
N ASP A 471 -16.90 16.98 -15.75
CA ASP A 471 -17.67 15.73 -15.63
C ASP A 471 -17.81 15.34 -14.13
N VAL A 472 -18.52 16.17 -13.36
CA VAL A 472 -18.56 16.12 -11.88
C VAL A 472 -19.26 14.90 -11.29
N ASP A 473 -20.13 14.23 -12.05
CA ASP A 473 -20.83 13.01 -11.63
C ASP A 473 -19.93 11.75 -11.66
N VAL A 474 -18.70 11.87 -12.18
CA VAL A 474 -17.76 10.75 -12.27
C VAL A 474 -17.25 10.36 -10.89
N LYS A 475 -17.29 9.07 -10.57
CA LYS A 475 -16.69 8.58 -9.33
C LYS A 475 -15.16 8.67 -9.37
N TYR A 476 -14.47 8.96 -8.29
CA TYR A 476 -14.97 9.31 -6.96
C TYR A 476 -14.76 10.81 -6.72
N ASP A 477 -15.69 11.47 -6.02
CA ASP A 477 -15.49 12.79 -5.41
C ASP A 477 -15.02 13.91 -6.39
N VAL A 478 -15.40 13.82 -7.67
CA VAL A 478 -15.00 14.81 -8.69
C VAL A 478 -15.72 16.13 -8.50
N ASP A 479 -16.96 16.11 -8.03
CA ASP A 479 -17.73 17.29 -7.63
C ASP A 479 -17.00 18.10 -6.55
N PHE A 480 -16.53 17.45 -5.48
CA PHE A 480 -15.76 18.10 -4.43
C PHE A 480 -14.47 18.71 -4.99
N LEU A 481 -13.68 17.91 -5.73
CA LEU A 481 -12.44 18.38 -6.36
C LEU A 481 -12.70 19.57 -7.30
N PHE A 482 -13.79 19.53 -8.07
CA PHE A 482 -14.14 20.61 -8.98
C PHE A 482 -14.43 21.90 -8.21
N GLY A 483 -15.15 21.81 -7.10
CA GLY A 483 -15.35 22.93 -6.18
C GLY A 483 -14.03 23.48 -5.62
N GLU A 484 -13.06 22.64 -5.29
CA GLU A 484 -11.77 23.09 -4.76
C GLU A 484 -10.97 23.97 -5.73
N VAL A 485 -11.10 23.72 -7.05
CA VAL A 485 -10.27 24.38 -8.08
C VAL A 485 -11.03 25.34 -9.00
N ASN A 486 -12.36 25.31 -9.03
CA ASN A 486 -13.18 26.11 -9.96
C ASN A 486 -14.33 26.88 -9.29
N SER A 487 -14.41 26.95 -7.96
CA SER A 487 -15.51 27.68 -7.34
C SER A 487 -15.44 29.19 -7.59
N ASP A 488 -16.59 29.79 -7.90
CA ASP A 488 -16.73 31.24 -7.97
C ASP A 488 -16.91 31.84 -6.58
N VAL A 489 -16.33 33.00 -6.31
CA VAL A 489 -16.51 33.71 -5.02
C VAL A 489 -17.64 34.72 -5.14
N ILE A 490 -18.78 34.41 -4.51
CA ILE A 490 -19.95 35.29 -4.50
C ILE A 490 -19.94 36.15 -3.23
N ARG A 491 -20.08 37.47 -3.40
CA ARG A 491 -20.08 38.43 -2.29
C ARG A 491 -21.46 39.01 -2.09
N TRP A 492 -22.08 38.67 -0.97
CA TRP A 492 -23.39 39.18 -0.58
C TRP A 492 -23.22 40.38 0.36
N TYR A 493 -23.89 41.49 0.05
CA TYR A 493 -23.95 42.65 0.92
C TYR A 493 -25.33 42.74 1.56
N THR A 494 -25.41 42.46 2.85
CA THR A 494 -26.67 42.49 3.59
C THR A 494 -26.83 43.84 4.29
N VAL A 495 -28.02 44.43 4.17
CA VAL A 495 -28.42 45.57 5.00
C VAL A 495 -29.15 44.94 6.18
N GLY A 496 -28.67 45.14 7.41
CA GLY A 496 -29.41 44.72 8.59
C GLY A 496 -30.79 45.39 8.61
N GLU A 497 -31.82 44.66 9.02
CA GLU A 497 -33.12 45.27 9.35
C GLU A 497 -32.99 46.31 10.45
#